data_AF-A0A7R8L6Y2-F1
#
_entry.id   AF-A0A7R8L6Y2-F1
#
_cell.length_a   1.000
_cell.length_b   1.000
_cell.length_c   1.000
_cell.angle_alpha   90.00
_cell.angle_beta   90.00
_cell.angle_gamma   90.00
#
_symmetry.space_group_name_H-M   'P 1'
#
loop_
_entity.id
_entity.type
_entity.pdbx_description
1 polymer ?
#
loop_
_entity_poly.entity_id
_entity_poly.type
_entity_poly.pdbx_seq_one_letter_code
_entity_poly.pdbx_strand_id
1 'polypeptide(L)'
;MHRHAVDLSREQGDSGYFFRDIRAGFAKIFADRFWFPKIFLGGFLLINPILLSLAPKAGGWLAQHKTLAVSLLAVNVSSFWFSLGFTFEVLRRARFGGRQLPEWNFHVLGQYLREGAVKFVISLTTLLLPLVLWIAFCHGLFIRLLGLSPQLLSLFVPLGSWLAVPFCAVACCRWLDGASVFACALDYRENLRIFWKHRGDFLIASAFLGGLNAILMSLFYTIPFALFFGLCLVDTWFGPIYASAVETGSASVAPADSGAS
;
A
#
# COMPACT_ATOMS: atom_id res chain seq x y z
N MET A 1 15.32 32.76 -5.99
CA MET A 1 15.63 31.48 -5.32
C MET A 1 15.25 31.60 -3.85
N HIS A 2 14.00 31.31 -3.51
CA HIS A 2 13.54 31.33 -2.12
C HIS A 2 13.65 29.92 -1.53
N ARG A 3 14.58 29.74 -0.59
CA ARG A 3 14.61 28.59 0.32
C ARG A 3 13.48 28.82 1.33
N HIS A 4 12.43 28.02 1.27
CA HIS A 4 11.50 27.91 2.40
C HIS A 4 12.18 27.05 3.47
N ALA A 5 12.57 27.72 4.54
CA ALA A 5 12.93 27.09 5.80
C ALA A 5 11.72 26.27 6.28
N VAL A 6 11.92 24.96 6.36
CA VAL A 6 11.04 24.08 7.13
C VAL A 6 11.34 24.40 8.59
N ASP A 7 10.30 24.81 9.32
CA ASP A 7 10.35 25.10 10.75
C ASP A 7 11.01 23.95 11.53
N LEU A 8 12.24 24.21 11.98
CA LEU A 8 13.07 23.39 12.87
C LEU A 8 12.64 23.52 14.34
N SER A 9 11.33 23.59 14.60
CA SER A 9 10.79 23.81 15.95
C SER A 9 9.87 22.68 16.40
N ARG A 10 10.40 21.45 16.52
CA ARG A 10 9.91 20.46 17.49
C ARG A 10 10.85 19.25 17.60
N GLU A 11 12.03 19.46 18.16
CA GLU A 11 12.76 18.37 18.83
C GLU A 11 12.35 18.30 20.31
N GLN A 12 12.33 17.07 20.83
CA GLN A 12 12.34 16.65 22.24
C GLN A 12 11.02 16.68 23.03
N GLY A 13 10.61 15.47 23.42
CA GLY A 13 9.78 15.23 24.60
C GLY A 13 8.31 14.96 24.34
N ASP A 14 7.96 13.85 23.69
CA ASP A 14 6.69 13.18 23.94
C ASP A 14 6.71 11.78 23.33
N SER A 15 6.88 10.77 24.17
CA SER A 15 6.56 9.37 23.87
C SER A 15 5.03 9.17 23.82
N GLY A 16 4.32 10.06 23.13
CA GLY A 16 2.87 10.26 23.29
C GLY A 16 2.18 10.72 22.01
N TYR A 17 2.27 9.97 20.90
CA TYR A 17 1.58 10.36 19.65
C TYR A 17 0.83 9.27 18.89
N PHE A 18 0.80 8.02 19.35
CA PHE A 18 0.24 6.91 18.55
C PHE A 18 -1.26 7.06 18.18
N PHE A 19 -2.10 7.63 19.05
CA PHE A 19 -3.54 7.82 18.76
C PHE A 19 -3.86 9.15 18.07
N ARG A 20 -2.97 10.14 18.20
CA ARG A 20 -3.14 11.47 17.59
C ARG A 20 -2.94 11.40 16.07
N ASP A 21 -2.10 10.48 15.61
CA ASP A 21 -1.81 10.23 14.20
C ASP A 21 -2.94 9.52 13.43
N ILE A 22 -3.72 8.64 14.09
CA ILE A 22 -4.86 7.98 13.45
C ILE A 22 -5.91 9.02 13.07
N ARG A 23 -6.34 9.83 14.06
CA ARG A 23 -7.30 10.92 13.81
C ARG A 23 -6.77 11.90 12.76
N ALA A 24 -5.47 12.17 12.76
CA ALA A 24 -4.84 13.03 11.77
C ALA A 24 -4.91 12.42 10.36
N GLY A 25 -4.71 11.10 10.19
CA GLY A 25 -4.85 10.45 8.89
C GLY A 25 -6.25 10.50 8.31
N PHE A 26 -7.25 10.18 9.13
CA PHE A 26 -8.65 10.35 8.75
C PHE A 26 -8.98 11.81 8.43
N ALA A 27 -8.54 12.75 9.28
CA ALA A 27 -8.74 14.18 9.07
C ALA A 27 -8.09 14.66 7.76
N LYS A 28 -6.90 14.17 7.40
CA LYS A 28 -6.22 14.50 6.14
C LYS A 28 -7.03 14.04 4.92
N ILE A 29 -7.62 12.85 4.97
CA ILE A 29 -8.47 12.35 3.90
C ILE A 29 -9.79 13.13 3.84
N PHE A 30 -10.46 13.32 4.98
CA PHE A 30 -11.76 14.01 5.06
C PHE A 30 -11.69 15.52 4.85
N ALA A 31 -10.51 16.12 4.97
CA ALA A 31 -10.29 17.52 4.60
C ALA A 31 -10.50 17.78 3.09
N ASP A 32 -10.43 16.74 2.25
CA ASP A 32 -10.78 16.86 0.84
C ASP A 32 -12.31 16.85 0.67
N ARG A 33 -12.88 17.95 0.15
CA ARG A 33 -14.33 18.08 -0.09
C ARG A 33 -14.92 16.95 -0.94
N PHE A 34 -14.12 16.35 -1.82
CA PHE A 34 -14.51 15.30 -2.75
C PHE A 34 -13.98 13.92 -2.33
N TRP A 35 -13.62 13.73 -1.05
CA TRP A 35 -13.11 12.45 -0.57
C TRP A 35 -14.06 11.29 -0.90
N PHE A 36 -15.36 11.45 -0.62
CA PHE A 36 -16.32 10.36 -0.78
C PHE A 36 -16.48 9.91 -2.26
N PRO A 37 -16.72 10.82 -3.23
CA PRO A 37 -16.72 10.46 -4.65
C PRO A 37 -15.42 9.80 -5.13
N LYS A 38 -14.25 10.29 -4.69
CA LYS A 38 -12.95 9.73 -5.07
C LYS A 38 -12.77 8.30 -4.55
N ILE A 39 -13.14 8.06 -3.30
CA ILE A 39 -13.07 6.73 -2.68
C ILE A 39 -14.05 5.77 -3.35
N PHE A 40 -15.28 6.22 -3.61
CA PHE A 40 -16.30 5.42 -4.27
C PHE A 40 -15.86 5.01 -5.69
N LEU A 41 -15.43 5.97 -6.50
CA LEU A 41 -15.01 5.69 -7.88
C LEU A 41 -13.72 4.85 -7.92
N GLY A 42 -12.76 5.11 -7.04
CA GLY A 42 -11.53 4.32 -6.94
C GLY A 42 -11.79 2.87 -6.54
N GLY A 43 -12.72 2.63 -5.60
CA GLY A 43 -13.17 1.27 -5.23
C GLY A 43 -13.90 0.56 -6.37
N PHE A 44 -14.72 1.27 -7.13
CA PHE A 44 -15.37 0.71 -8.33
C PHE A 44 -14.35 0.27 -9.38
N LEU A 45 -13.33 1.10 -9.64
CA LEU A 45 -12.26 0.78 -10.60
C LEU A 45 -11.32 -0.33 -10.13
N LEU A 46 -11.16 -0.50 -8.81
CA LEU A 46 -10.29 -1.52 -8.21
C LEU A 46 -10.79 -2.95 -8.45
N ILE A 47 -12.09 -3.20 -8.28
CA ILE A 47 -12.67 -4.55 -8.39
C ILE A 47 -13.44 -4.75 -9.70
N ASN A 48 -13.77 -3.65 -10.41
CA ASN A 48 -14.55 -3.62 -11.67
C ASN A 48 -15.64 -4.71 -11.72
N PRO A 49 -16.69 -4.58 -10.87
CA PRO A 49 -17.69 -5.64 -10.66
C PRO A 49 -18.48 -6.00 -11.92
N ILE A 50 -18.59 -5.08 -12.89
CA ILE A 50 -19.21 -5.33 -14.19
C ILE A 50 -18.45 -6.42 -14.96
N LEU A 51 -17.13 -6.46 -14.87
CA LEU A 51 -16.31 -7.47 -15.56
C LEU A 51 -16.25 -8.80 -14.80
N LEU A 52 -16.24 -8.79 -13.46
CA LEU A 52 -16.38 -10.01 -12.63
C LEU A 52 -17.71 -10.73 -12.89
N SER A 53 -18.80 -9.98 -13.11
CA SER A 53 -20.11 -10.57 -13.44
C SER A 53 -20.20 -11.13 -14.86
N LEU A 54 -19.29 -10.74 -15.76
CA LEU A 54 -19.16 -11.28 -17.12
C LEU A 54 -18.23 -12.50 -17.20
N ALA A 55 -17.29 -12.67 -16.25
CA ALA A 55 -16.35 -13.80 -16.17
C ALA A 55 -17.00 -15.20 -16.12
N PRO A 56 -18.09 -15.46 -15.35
CA PRO A 56 -18.70 -16.79 -15.29
C PRO A 56 -19.53 -17.16 -16.54
N LYS A 57 -19.89 -16.20 -17.41
CA LYS A 57 -20.61 -16.46 -18.67
C LYS A 57 -19.69 -16.77 -19.85
N ALA A 58 -18.38 -16.82 -19.60
CA ALA A 58 -17.37 -16.67 -20.64
C ALA A 58 -16.75 -17.99 -21.16
N GLY A 59 -17.10 -19.16 -20.62
CA GLY A 59 -16.51 -20.44 -21.04
C GLY A 59 -16.73 -20.78 -22.53
N GLY A 60 -17.84 -20.35 -23.13
CA GLY A 60 -18.15 -20.54 -24.56
C GLY A 60 -18.08 -19.26 -25.41
N TRP A 61 -18.35 -18.09 -24.82
CA TRP A 61 -18.46 -16.81 -25.53
C TRP A 61 -17.10 -16.15 -25.81
N LEU A 62 -16.09 -16.36 -24.94
CA LEU A 62 -14.74 -15.81 -25.12
C LEU A 62 -14.03 -16.39 -26.35
N ALA A 63 -14.36 -17.64 -26.72
CA ALA A 63 -13.77 -18.32 -27.87
C ALA A 63 -14.20 -17.71 -29.22
N GLN A 64 -15.41 -17.13 -29.28
CA GLN A 64 -15.98 -16.49 -30.48
C GLN A 64 -15.65 -15.00 -30.61
N HIS A 65 -15.39 -14.28 -29.51
CA HIS A 65 -15.12 -12.83 -29.51
C HIS A 65 -13.78 -12.46 -28.88
N LYS A 66 -12.69 -13.00 -29.42
CA LYS A 66 -11.31 -12.80 -28.91
C LYS A 66 -10.92 -11.32 -28.76
N THR A 67 -11.28 -10.46 -29.71
CA THR A 67 -10.99 -9.01 -29.67
C THR A 67 -11.72 -8.31 -28.53
N LEU A 68 -13.01 -8.61 -28.34
CA LEU A 68 -13.78 -8.05 -27.24
C LEU A 68 -13.22 -8.50 -25.89
N ALA A 69 -12.82 -9.78 -25.77
CA ALA A 69 -12.21 -10.32 -24.57
C ALA A 69 -10.89 -9.63 -24.21
N VAL A 70 -10.02 -9.41 -25.19
CA VAL A 70 -8.75 -8.68 -25.00
C VAL A 70 -9.01 -7.24 -24.60
N SER A 71 -9.97 -6.56 -25.22
CA SER A 71 -10.34 -5.19 -24.86
C SER A 71 -10.89 -5.10 -23.44
N LEU A 72 -11.76 -6.04 -23.02
CA LEU A 72 -12.29 -6.09 -21.67
C LEU A 72 -11.19 -6.36 -20.64
N LEU A 73 -10.25 -7.27 -20.95
CA LEU A 73 -9.09 -7.53 -20.10
C LEU A 73 -8.19 -6.29 -19.98
N ALA A 74 -7.91 -5.61 -21.09
CA ALA A 74 -7.09 -4.40 -21.10
C ALA A 74 -7.74 -3.28 -20.26
N VAL A 75 -9.06 -3.09 -20.38
CA VAL A 75 -9.81 -2.12 -19.56
C VAL A 75 -9.75 -2.50 -18.08
N ASN A 76 -9.87 -3.80 -17.74
CA ASN A 76 -9.80 -4.28 -16.36
C ASN A 76 -8.44 -4.01 -15.72
N VAL A 77 -7.38 -4.45 -16.40
CA VAL A 77 -6.01 -4.26 -15.94
C VAL A 77 -5.70 -2.77 -15.81
N SER A 78 -6.17 -1.96 -16.76
CA SER A 78 -6.01 -0.51 -16.71
C SER A 78 -6.79 0.13 -15.55
N SER A 79 -8.04 -0.26 -15.30
CA SER A 79 -8.82 0.28 -14.17
C SER A 79 -8.20 -0.08 -12.83
N PHE A 80 -7.72 -1.32 -12.70
CA PHE A 80 -7.02 -1.79 -11.52
C PHE A 80 -5.71 -1.03 -11.30
N TRP A 81 -4.85 -0.93 -12.33
CA TRP A 81 -3.60 -0.17 -12.24
C TRP A 81 -3.85 1.31 -11.95
N PHE A 82 -4.85 1.92 -12.57
CA PHE A 82 -5.20 3.30 -12.26
C PHE A 82 -5.51 3.48 -10.77
N SER A 83 -6.32 2.59 -10.20
CA SER A 83 -6.66 2.60 -8.78
C SER A 83 -5.41 2.44 -7.91
N LEU A 84 -4.50 1.53 -8.25
CA LEU A 84 -3.22 1.38 -7.56
C LEU A 84 -2.33 2.62 -7.70
N GLY A 85 -2.21 3.21 -8.89
CA GLY A 85 -1.44 4.42 -9.13
C GLY A 85 -1.97 5.62 -8.36
N PHE A 86 -3.29 5.74 -8.24
CA PHE A 86 -3.91 6.74 -7.38
C PHE A 86 -3.46 6.60 -5.92
N THR A 87 -3.53 5.38 -5.37
CA THR A 87 -3.06 5.12 -3.99
C THR A 87 -1.55 5.35 -3.85
N PHE A 88 -0.79 5.08 -4.91
CA PHE A 88 0.64 5.39 -4.96
C PHE A 88 0.94 6.91 -4.92
N GLU A 89 0.13 7.73 -5.58
CA GLU A 89 0.20 9.19 -5.47
C GLU A 89 -0.23 9.67 -4.07
N VAL A 90 -1.21 9.02 -3.43
CA VAL A 90 -1.55 9.28 -2.01
C VAL A 90 -0.31 9.06 -1.13
N LEU A 91 0.43 7.97 -1.34
CA LEU A 91 1.68 7.69 -0.63
C LEU A 91 2.74 8.78 -0.89
N ARG A 92 2.91 9.20 -2.15
CA ARG A 92 3.83 10.27 -2.55
C ARG A 92 3.53 11.57 -1.82
N ARG A 93 2.26 11.96 -1.74
CA ARG A 93 1.83 13.20 -1.09
C ARG A 93 1.89 13.11 0.43
N ALA A 94 1.63 11.93 0.99
CA ALA A 94 1.85 11.68 2.41
C ALA A 94 3.31 11.90 2.80
N ARG A 95 4.22 11.53 1.89
CA ARG A 95 5.67 11.61 2.07
C ARG A 95 6.23 13.01 1.82
N PHE A 96 5.99 13.59 0.66
CA PHE A 96 6.61 14.85 0.23
C PHE A 96 5.74 16.09 0.49
N GLY A 97 4.54 15.90 1.04
CA GLY A 97 3.57 16.96 1.27
C GLY A 97 2.63 17.19 0.09
N GLY A 98 1.52 17.89 0.35
CA GLY A 98 0.48 18.21 -0.62
C GLY A 98 -0.93 17.87 -0.14
N ARG A 99 -1.93 18.10 -1.00
CA ARG A 99 -3.33 17.69 -0.72
C ARG A 99 -3.45 16.17 -0.78
N GLN A 100 -3.83 15.53 0.33
CA GLN A 100 -3.71 14.08 0.52
C GLN A 100 -4.36 13.24 -0.59
N LEU A 101 -5.60 13.58 -1.00
CA LEU A 101 -6.26 12.88 -2.09
C LEU A 101 -5.92 13.54 -3.44
N PRO A 102 -5.33 12.79 -4.39
CA PRO A 102 -5.00 13.29 -5.72
C PRO A 102 -6.22 13.81 -6.49
N GLU A 103 -5.96 14.65 -7.48
CA GLU A 103 -6.98 15.09 -8.42
C GLU A 103 -7.22 14.01 -9.48
N TRP A 104 -8.48 13.91 -9.91
CA TRP A 104 -8.90 13.03 -10.98
C TRP A 104 -8.92 13.84 -12.28
N ASN A 105 -7.81 13.79 -13.01
CA ASN A 105 -7.67 14.48 -14.29
C ASN A 105 -7.24 13.49 -15.36
N PHE A 106 -7.86 13.56 -16.55
CA PHE A 106 -7.47 12.74 -17.70
C PHE A 106 -6.02 12.97 -18.11
N HIS A 107 -5.46 14.16 -17.86
CA HIS A 107 -4.05 14.47 -18.14
C HIS A 107 -3.07 13.64 -17.31
N VAL A 108 -3.44 13.17 -16.12
CA VAL A 108 -2.57 12.34 -15.25
C VAL A 108 -2.88 10.84 -15.35
N LEU A 109 -3.84 10.45 -16.20
CA LEU A 109 -4.28 9.07 -16.37
C LEU A 109 -3.12 8.14 -16.75
N GLY A 110 -2.32 8.53 -17.74
CA GLY A 110 -1.16 7.75 -18.18
C GLY A 110 -0.10 7.59 -17.09
N GLN A 111 0.07 8.62 -16.25
CA GLN A 111 0.98 8.56 -15.11
C GLN A 111 0.48 7.56 -14.06
N TYR A 112 -0.78 7.64 -13.64
CA TYR A 112 -1.33 6.70 -12.66
C TYR A 112 -1.34 5.26 -13.18
N LEU A 113 -1.60 5.03 -14.46
CA LEU A 113 -1.47 3.68 -15.04
C LEU A 113 -0.04 3.13 -14.92
N ARG A 114 0.96 3.93 -15.28
CA ARG A 114 2.37 3.54 -15.18
C ARG A 114 2.79 3.28 -13.73
N GLU A 115 2.44 4.19 -12.82
CA GLU A 115 2.76 4.06 -11.39
C GLU A 115 2.01 2.89 -10.75
N GLY A 116 0.78 2.65 -11.17
CA GLY A 116 -0.01 1.50 -10.78
C GLY A 116 0.59 0.17 -11.19
N ALA A 117 1.10 0.09 -12.42
CA ALA A 117 1.83 -1.08 -12.90
C ALA A 117 3.11 -1.32 -12.06
N VAL A 118 3.83 -0.26 -11.70
CA VAL A 118 5.00 -0.36 -10.80
C VAL A 118 4.58 -0.86 -9.41
N LYS A 119 3.55 -0.24 -8.81
CA LYS A 119 3.01 -0.66 -7.49
C LYS A 119 2.60 -2.12 -7.53
N PHE A 120 1.97 -2.56 -8.62
CA PHE A 120 1.57 -3.95 -8.82
C PHE A 120 2.78 -4.89 -8.85
N VAL A 121 3.82 -4.57 -9.63
CA VAL A 121 5.06 -5.39 -9.68
C VAL A 121 5.71 -5.50 -8.31
N ILE A 122 5.84 -4.39 -7.58
CA ILE A 122 6.36 -4.39 -6.21
C ILE A 122 5.49 -5.29 -5.34
N SER A 123 4.18 -5.05 -5.32
CA SER A 123 3.21 -5.80 -4.52
C SER A 123 3.21 -7.31 -4.82
N LEU A 124 3.45 -7.72 -6.07
CA LEU A 124 3.54 -9.13 -6.43
C LEU A 124 4.66 -9.83 -5.64
N THR A 125 5.81 -9.18 -5.53
CA THR A 125 7.01 -9.72 -4.87
C THR A 125 7.05 -9.47 -3.37
N THR A 126 6.57 -8.32 -2.90
CA THR A 126 6.73 -7.90 -1.49
C THR A 126 5.46 -8.08 -0.67
N LEU A 127 4.31 -8.35 -1.28
CA LEU A 127 3.05 -8.63 -0.58
C LEU A 127 2.52 -10.03 -0.91
N LEU A 128 2.20 -10.29 -2.17
CA LEU A 128 1.52 -11.52 -2.59
C LEU A 128 2.40 -12.75 -2.41
N LEU A 129 3.65 -12.72 -2.90
CA LEU A 129 4.56 -13.85 -2.76
C LEU A 129 4.83 -14.23 -1.29
N PRO A 130 5.20 -13.30 -0.38
CA PRO A 130 5.35 -13.61 1.04
C PRO A 130 4.08 -14.18 1.67
N LEU A 131 2.91 -13.63 1.31
CA LEU A 131 1.63 -14.11 1.82
C LEU A 131 1.31 -15.53 1.33
N VAL A 132 1.56 -15.83 0.05
CA VAL A 132 1.38 -17.18 -0.50
C VAL A 132 2.34 -18.17 0.15
N LEU A 133 3.61 -17.80 0.35
CA LEU A 133 4.59 -18.63 1.04
C LEU A 133 4.18 -18.89 2.49
N TRP A 134 3.66 -17.87 3.18
CA TRP A 134 3.13 -18.00 4.54
C TRP A 134 1.94 -18.95 4.61
N ILE A 135 0.95 -18.78 3.73
CA ILE A 135 -0.22 -19.66 3.68
C ILE A 135 0.19 -21.10 3.33
N ALA A 136 1.09 -21.29 2.38
CA ALA A 136 1.61 -22.60 2.02
C ALA A 136 2.34 -23.28 3.18
N PHE A 137 3.16 -22.51 3.92
CA PHE A 137 3.82 -22.97 5.13
C PHE A 137 2.81 -23.39 6.21
N CYS A 138 1.83 -22.53 6.53
CA CYS A 138 0.78 -22.84 7.49
C CYS A 138 -0.06 -24.05 7.06
N HIS A 139 -0.38 -24.18 5.78
CA HIS A 139 -1.10 -25.34 5.26
C HIS A 139 -0.28 -26.63 5.43
N GLY A 140 1.01 -26.60 5.06
CA GLY A 140 1.91 -27.74 5.23
C GLY A 140 2.06 -28.16 6.70
N LEU A 141 2.28 -27.20 7.60
CA LEU A 141 2.50 -27.49 9.01
C LEU A 141 1.21 -27.85 9.75
N PHE A 142 0.17 -27.02 9.68
CA PHE A 142 -1.01 -27.20 10.53
C PHE A 142 -2.00 -28.22 9.96
N ILE A 143 -2.17 -28.28 8.63
CA ILE A 143 -3.18 -29.17 8.03
C ILE A 143 -2.54 -30.51 7.66
N ARG A 144 -1.44 -30.48 6.90
CA ARG A 144 -0.82 -31.73 6.42
C ARG A 144 -0.09 -32.48 7.52
N LEU A 145 0.70 -31.78 8.36
CA LEU A 145 1.49 -32.45 9.40
C LEU A 145 0.69 -32.69 10.69
N LEU A 146 -0.07 -31.69 11.15
CA LEU A 146 -0.80 -31.76 12.43
C LEU A 146 -2.28 -32.20 12.29
N GLY A 147 -2.78 -32.37 11.06
CA GLY A 147 -4.15 -32.86 10.81
C GLY A 147 -5.26 -31.90 11.23
N LEU A 148 -4.97 -30.60 11.41
CA LEU A 148 -5.96 -29.62 11.84
C LEU A 148 -6.92 -29.22 10.70
N SER A 149 -8.06 -28.64 11.08
CA SER A 149 -9.08 -28.19 10.13
C SER A 149 -8.54 -27.15 9.13
N PRO A 150 -8.81 -27.30 7.82
CA PRO A 150 -8.46 -26.31 6.80
C PRO A 150 -9.06 -24.92 7.05
N GLN A 151 -10.15 -24.84 7.83
CA GLN A 151 -10.79 -23.57 8.19
C GLN A 151 -9.85 -22.65 8.98
N LEU A 152 -8.85 -23.20 9.68
CA LEU A 152 -7.85 -22.41 10.41
C LEU A 152 -6.98 -21.53 9.50
N LEU A 153 -6.91 -21.81 8.19
CA LEU A 153 -6.19 -20.93 7.25
C LEU A 153 -6.72 -19.50 7.25
N SER A 154 -8.02 -19.33 7.48
CA SER A 154 -8.64 -18.01 7.60
C SER A 154 -8.04 -17.16 8.72
N LEU A 155 -7.52 -17.79 9.78
CA LEU A 155 -6.85 -17.12 10.90
C LEU A 155 -5.39 -16.77 10.57
N PHE A 156 -4.73 -17.56 9.73
CA PHE A 156 -3.33 -17.34 9.35
C PHE A 156 -3.16 -16.25 8.30
N VAL A 157 -4.16 -16.01 7.43
CA VAL A 157 -4.10 -14.96 6.40
C VAL A 157 -3.89 -13.56 7.00
N PRO A 158 -4.67 -13.11 8.00
CA PRO A 158 -4.43 -11.84 8.69
C PRO A 158 -3.04 -11.75 9.33
N LEU A 159 -2.55 -12.84 9.93
CA LEU A 159 -1.24 -12.89 10.59
C LEU A 159 -0.08 -12.69 9.62
N GLY A 160 -0.13 -13.31 8.43
CA GLY A 160 0.88 -13.08 7.40
C GLY A 160 0.82 -11.66 6.84
N SER A 161 -0.40 -11.12 6.72
CA SER A 161 -0.63 -9.76 6.19
C SER A 161 -0.03 -8.67 7.07
N TRP A 162 0.07 -8.88 8.39
CA TRP A 162 0.70 -7.94 9.33
C TRP A 162 2.15 -7.60 9.01
N LEU A 163 2.90 -8.54 8.44
CA LEU A 163 4.30 -8.33 8.06
C LEU A 163 4.43 -7.95 6.59
N ALA A 164 3.64 -8.57 5.72
CA ALA A 164 3.74 -8.35 4.28
C ALA A 164 3.29 -6.95 3.84
N VAL A 165 2.26 -6.39 4.49
CA VAL A 165 1.75 -5.04 4.19
C VAL A 165 2.81 -3.94 4.45
N PRO A 166 3.39 -3.81 5.66
CA PRO A 166 4.41 -2.79 5.90
C PRO A 166 5.66 -3.01 5.06
N PHE A 167 6.05 -4.26 4.81
CA PHE A 167 7.18 -4.59 3.95
C PHE A 167 6.96 -4.08 2.51
N CYS A 168 5.77 -4.28 1.96
CA CYS A 168 5.38 -3.74 0.66
C CYS A 168 5.36 -2.21 0.65
N ALA A 169 4.88 -1.57 1.71
CA ALA A 169 4.85 -0.12 1.82
C ALA A 169 6.26 0.50 1.82
N VAL A 170 7.21 -0.12 2.55
CA VAL A 170 8.62 0.28 2.53
C VAL A 170 9.20 0.22 1.11
N ALA A 171 8.95 -0.86 0.38
CA ALA A 171 9.40 -0.99 -1.00
C ALA A 171 8.78 0.08 -1.92
N CYS A 172 7.50 0.39 -1.74
CA CYS A 172 6.81 1.47 -2.48
C CYS A 172 7.45 2.83 -2.19
N CYS A 173 7.75 3.13 -0.94
CA CYS A 173 8.44 4.36 -0.55
C CYS A 173 9.85 4.45 -1.14
N ARG A 174 10.63 3.36 -1.18
CA ARG A 174 11.96 3.35 -1.83
C ARG A 174 11.89 3.73 -3.31
N TRP A 175 10.86 3.28 -4.02
CA TRP A 175 10.69 3.67 -5.42
C TRP A 175 10.42 5.18 -5.55
N LEU A 176 9.69 5.77 -4.59
CA LEU A 176 9.49 7.23 -4.52
C LEU A 176 10.80 8.01 -4.25
N ASP A 177 11.83 7.36 -3.69
CA ASP A 177 13.19 7.92 -3.55
C ASP A 177 14.03 7.82 -4.83
N GLY A 178 13.48 7.27 -5.91
CA GLY A 178 14.19 7.07 -7.16
C GLY A 178 14.95 5.75 -7.25
N ALA A 179 14.77 4.82 -6.30
CA ALA A 179 15.29 3.47 -6.46
C ALA A 179 14.61 2.75 -7.65
N SER A 180 15.34 1.85 -8.31
CA SER A 180 14.77 1.09 -9.43
C SER A 180 13.66 0.14 -8.94
N VAL A 181 12.71 -0.17 -9.82
CA VAL A 181 11.60 -1.09 -9.50
C VAL A 181 12.12 -2.45 -9.03
N PHE A 182 13.16 -2.98 -9.69
CA PHE A 182 13.78 -4.25 -9.32
C PHE A 182 14.47 -4.20 -7.95
N ALA A 183 15.16 -3.09 -7.62
CA ALA A 183 15.73 -2.94 -6.29
C ALA A 183 14.63 -2.93 -5.22
N CYS A 184 13.53 -2.22 -5.45
CA CYS A 184 12.41 -2.19 -4.51
C CYS A 184 11.74 -3.57 -4.34
N ALA A 185 11.58 -4.30 -5.43
CA ALA A 185 10.92 -5.60 -5.48
C ALA A 185 11.78 -6.75 -4.92
N LEU A 186 13.10 -6.73 -5.15
CA LEU A 186 13.99 -7.88 -4.94
C LEU A 186 15.10 -7.66 -3.90
N ASP A 187 15.35 -6.44 -3.45
CA ASP A 187 16.32 -6.18 -2.37
C ASP A 187 15.64 -6.28 -1.00
N TYR A 188 15.35 -7.52 -0.59
CA TYR A 188 14.64 -7.83 0.64
C TYR A 188 15.47 -7.44 1.87
N ARG A 189 16.80 -7.51 1.79
CA ARG A 189 17.70 -7.16 2.88
C ARG A 189 17.51 -5.71 3.29
N GLU A 190 17.52 -4.80 2.32
CA GLU A 190 17.37 -3.38 2.59
C GLU A 190 15.95 -3.02 3.03
N ASN A 191 14.93 -3.62 2.41
CA ASN A 191 13.54 -3.47 2.85
C ASN A 191 13.35 -3.91 4.31
N LEU A 192 13.93 -5.06 4.69
CA LEU A 192 13.90 -5.58 6.06
C LEU A 192 14.66 -4.68 7.03
N ARG A 193 15.81 -4.14 6.61
CA ARG A 193 16.61 -3.21 7.43
C ARG A 193 15.80 -1.97 7.81
N ILE A 194 15.12 -1.36 6.84
CA ILE A 194 14.28 -0.17 7.07
C ILE A 194 13.07 -0.53 7.95
N PHE A 195 12.38 -1.63 7.62
CA PHE A 195 11.25 -2.12 8.40
C PHE A 195 11.62 -2.37 9.87
N TRP A 196 12.76 -3.02 10.13
CA TRP A 196 13.21 -3.33 11.49
C TRP A 196 13.57 -2.13 12.34
N LYS A 197 13.98 -1.03 11.72
CA LYS A 197 14.32 0.19 12.47
C LYS A 197 13.11 0.81 13.18
N HIS A 198 11.94 0.80 12.55
CA HIS A 198 10.68 1.34 13.10
C HIS A 198 9.58 0.28 13.15
N ARG A 199 9.95 -0.96 13.49
CA ARG A 199 9.03 -2.11 13.43
C ARG A 199 7.75 -1.91 14.22
N GLY A 200 7.83 -1.24 15.37
CA GLY A 200 6.67 -0.96 16.21
C GLY A 200 5.64 -0.14 15.46
N ASP A 201 6.06 0.97 14.87
CA ASP A 201 5.19 1.90 14.14
C ASP A 201 4.60 1.24 12.89
N PHE A 202 5.44 0.52 12.13
CA PHE A 202 4.99 -0.23 10.95
C PHE A 202 3.96 -1.32 11.30
N LEU A 203 4.19 -2.08 12.38
CA LEU A 203 3.28 -3.13 12.82
C LEU A 203 1.99 -2.57 13.41
N ILE A 204 2.05 -1.48 14.18
CA ILE A 204 0.85 -0.82 14.72
C ILE A 204 -0.01 -0.27 13.58
N ALA A 205 0.61 0.39 12.60
CA ALA A 205 -0.09 0.84 11.39
C ALA A 205 -0.75 -0.35 10.70
N SER A 206 -0.01 -1.44 10.44
CA SER A 206 -0.56 -2.64 9.81
C SER A 206 -1.67 -3.31 10.63
N ALA A 207 -1.58 -3.27 11.96
CA ALA A 207 -2.58 -3.86 12.85
C ALA A 207 -3.89 -3.08 12.86
N PHE A 208 -3.81 -1.75 12.94
CA PHE A 208 -4.97 -0.90 12.78
C PHE A 208 -5.65 -1.15 11.43
N LEU A 209 -4.87 -1.26 10.36
CA LEU A 209 -5.36 -1.48 9.01
C LEU A 209 -6.01 -2.86 8.86
N GLY A 210 -5.44 -3.90 9.47
CA GLY A 210 -6.06 -5.21 9.56
C GLY A 210 -7.42 -5.17 10.29
N GLY A 211 -7.51 -4.42 11.39
CA GLY A 211 -8.75 -4.19 12.13
C GLY A 211 -9.80 -3.42 11.32
N LEU A 212 -9.41 -2.33 10.65
CA LEU A 212 -10.28 -1.57 9.76
C LEU A 212 -10.78 -2.42 8.60
N ASN A 213 -9.89 -3.18 7.96
CA ASN A 213 -10.25 -4.10 6.88
C ASN A 213 -11.22 -5.17 7.39
N ALA A 214 -11.02 -5.75 8.58
CA ALA A 214 -11.94 -6.72 9.16
C ALA A 214 -13.33 -6.12 9.43
N ILE A 215 -13.40 -4.91 9.98
CA ILE A 215 -14.67 -4.18 10.19
C ILE A 215 -15.36 -3.93 8.85
N LEU A 216 -14.62 -3.50 7.85
CA LEU A 216 -15.21 -3.16 6.56
C LEU A 216 -15.60 -4.40 5.73
N MET A 217 -14.88 -5.52 5.88
CA MET A 217 -15.23 -6.81 5.27
C MET A 217 -16.54 -7.41 5.83
N SER A 218 -16.98 -6.97 7.02
CA SER A 218 -18.30 -7.34 7.55
C SER A 218 -19.47 -6.76 6.73
N LEU A 219 -19.20 -5.77 5.86
CA LEU A 219 -20.16 -5.12 4.99
C LEU A 219 -19.92 -5.55 3.54
N PHE A 220 -20.40 -6.74 3.16
CA PHE A 220 -20.08 -7.44 1.90
C PHE A 220 -20.23 -6.58 0.63
N TYR A 221 -21.26 -5.72 0.56
CA TYR A 221 -21.49 -4.83 -0.60
C TYR A 221 -20.55 -3.61 -0.65
N THR A 222 -19.82 -3.33 0.43
CA THR A 222 -18.87 -2.21 0.51
C THR A 222 -17.42 -2.60 0.31
N ILE A 223 -17.12 -3.90 0.19
CA ILE A 223 -15.75 -4.45 0.12
C ILE A 223 -14.83 -3.68 -0.85
N PRO A 224 -15.22 -3.35 -2.10
CA PRO A 224 -14.35 -2.64 -3.03
C PRO A 224 -13.97 -1.24 -2.56
N PHE A 225 -14.94 -0.50 -2.02
CA PHE A 225 -14.76 0.87 -1.55
C PHE A 225 -13.97 0.91 -0.25
N ALA A 226 -14.28 -0.04 0.64
CA ALA A 226 -13.57 -0.29 1.87
C ALA A 226 -12.09 -0.61 1.63
N LEU A 227 -11.80 -1.51 0.69
CA LEU A 227 -10.45 -1.90 0.34
C LEU A 227 -9.67 -0.70 -0.20
N PHE A 228 -10.27 0.06 -1.12
CA PHE A 228 -9.62 1.25 -1.69
C PHE A 228 -9.41 2.36 -0.66
N PHE A 229 -10.41 2.62 0.20
CA PHE A 229 -10.28 3.54 1.32
C PHE A 229 -9.19 3.12 2.28
N GLY A 230 -9.17 1.83 2.63
CA GLY A 230 -8.13 1.21 3.43
C GLY A 230 -6.76 1.49 2.83
N LEU A 231 -6.54 1.18 1.55
CA LEU A 231 -5.28 1.47 0.85
C LEU A 231 -4.88 2.95 0.90
N CYS A 232 -5.81 3.88 0.70
CA CYS A 232 -5.52 5.31 0.83
C CYS A 232 -5.09 5.69 2.25
N LEU A 233 -5.75 5.12 3.27
CA LEU A 233 -5.41 5.34 4.67
C LEU A 233 -4.03 4.76 5.00
N VAL A 234 -3.76 3.54 4.51
CA VAL A 234 -2.48 2.83 4.64
C VAL A 234 -1.34 3.71 4.13
N ASP A 235 -1.48 4.17 2.88
CA ASP A 235 -0.47 4.95 2.20
C ASP A 235 -0.28 6.33 2.86
N THR A 236 -1.34 6.90 3.45
CA THR A 236 -1.28 8.16 4.21
C THR A 236 -0.39 8.04 5.46
N TRP A 237 -0.32 6.86 6.07
CA TRP A 237 0.45 6.65 7.31
C TRP A 237 1.87 6.18 7.07
N PHE A 238 2.10 5.35 6.05
CA PHE A 238 3.44 4.81 5.82
C PHE A 238 4.43 5.83 5.25
N GLY A 239 3.97 6.84 4.51
CA GLY A 239 4.86 7.89 3.96
C GLY A 239 5.71 8.58 5.04
N PRO A 240 5.11 9.18 6.08
CA PRO A 240 5.84 9.81 7.18
C PRO A 240 6.71 8.85 7.99
N ILE A 241 6.22 7.65 8.33
CA ILE A 241 6.96 6.63 9.11
C ILE A 241 8.23 6.21 8.37
N TYR A 242 8.12 6.06 7.04
CA TYR A 242 9.28 5.73 6.21
C TYR A 242 10.30 6.88 6.19
N ALA A 243 9.85 8.13 6.03
CA ALA A 243 10.74 9.29 5.96
C ALA A 243 11.58 9.43 7.24
N SER A 244 10.98 9.31 8.43
CA SER A 244 11.70 9.34 9.70
C SER A 244 12.67 8.17 9.87
N ALA A 245 12.30 6.99 9.35
CA ALA A 245 13.17 5.82 9.36
C ALA A 245 14.47 6.01 8.56
N VAL A 246 14.40 6.72 7.42
CA VAL A 246 15.56 6.99 6.56
C VAL A 246 16.40 8.16 7.09
N GLU A 247 15.80 9.28 7.50
CA GLU A 247 16.52 10.50 7.95
C GLU A 247 17.44 10.22 9.15
N THR A 248 16.96 9.45 10.11
CA THR A 248 17.76 9.03 11.28
C THR A 248 18.97 8.17 10.88
N GLY A 249 18.99 7.61 9.66
CA GLY A 249 20.11 6.82 9.13
C GLY A 249 21.20 7.66 8.51
N SER A 250 20.85 8.82 7.97
CA SER A 250 21.82 9.79 7.44
C SER A 250 22.51 10.57 8.58
N ALA A 251 21.80 10.83 9.68
CA ALA A 251 22.37 11.47 10.87
C ALA A 251 23.36 10.58 11.65
N SER A 252 23.24 9.24 11.55
CA SER A 252 24.20 8.30 12.15
C SER A 252 25.46 8.07 11.31
N VAL A 253 25.56 8.70 10.13
CA VAL A 253 26.76 8.73 9.29
C VAL A 253 27.24 10.18 9.18
N ALA A 254 27.39 10.85 10.33
CA ALA A 254 28.30 11.98 10.39
C ALA A 254 29.72 11.41 10.29
N PRO A 255 30.59 11.95 9.41
CA PRO A 255 31.98 11.53 9.40
C PRO A 255 32.59 11.95 10.73
N ALA A 256 33.03 10.96 11.52
CA ALA A 256 34.05 11.19 12.50
C ALA A 256 35.30 11.67 11.75
N ASP A 257 35.88 12.75 12.28
CA ASP A 257 37.21 13.27 11.99
C ASP A 257 37.44 13.99 10.65
N SER A 258 37.39 15.32 10.75
CA SER A 258 38.48 16.14 10.24
C SER A 258 38.81 17.24 11.25
N GLY A 259 39.39 16.81 12.38
CA GLY A 259 40.24 17.65 13.21
C GLY A 259 41.65 17.12 13.14
N ALA A 260 42.48 17.69 12.26
CA ALA A 260 43.94 17.81 12.39
C ALA A 260 44.54 18.37 11.09
N SER A 261 44.68 19.71 11.03
CA SER A 261 45.90 20.45 10.68
C SER A 261 45.56 21.92 10.45
#